data_AF-A0A061H458-F1
#
_entry.id   AF-A0A061H458-F1
#
_cell.length_a   1.000
_cell.length_b   1.000
_cell.length_c   1.000
_cell.angle_alpha   90.00
_cell.angle_beta   90.00
_cell.angle_gamma   90.00
#
_symmetry.space_group_name_H-M   'P 1'
#
loop_
_entity.id
_entity.type
_entity.pdbx_description
1 polymer ?
#
loop_
_entity_poly.entity_id
_entity_poly.type
_entity_poly.pdbx_seq_one_letter_code
_entity_poly.pdbx_strand_id
1 'polypeptide(L)'
;MSFAFEFDDSEIDEEYQAFSAPSTSSPTAQPPSLASTSKPTAAPQAPFKQWPLHHLIDSLPSRISYSPITIHLDPRNAQNRQATLMRRDLFDARFQMLLDQQDDHDLEHEHDHDDGHGGTRPSPPAQTQQEEQENKAVAGVDSDLVPGVYEGGLKTWECALDLVATLDQRCTPTSPAETRPDWGWLRGKSILELGCGTAIPSVFLLQQLLNLEPAPSPSSSPSSSPSAPTALHLCDYNLQVLRLVTLPNLILAWYFSAASHAYRTSAQTLEARHEETRQLKSRGQDHFDTAARAEASSASAEGAGPGELSLDDSLCDAFQKSLDERNISLRFYSGSWQGLQPEEILADAAGASSAKEQASTASRGYFDLILSAETIYSLDTLPLFTDVLRRCCKPSAPPTLSGLDERLARSSLAQAHESASTTGPGTASAAETAKDDGPTTLCLVGAKVLYFGVGGGVESFKQQMQTPPPGSRKGWTETVRTVSQGVGRVVLSVGILPGA
;
A
#
# COMPACT_ATOMS: atom_id res chain seq x y z
N MET A 1 6.69 -12.15 47.68
CA MET A 1 5.64 -13.02 47.14
C MET A 1 5.82 -13.03 45.64
N SER A 2 6.12 -14.18 45.04
CA SER A 2 6.23 -14.32 43.58
C SER A 2 4.85 -14.65 43.03
N PHE A 3 4.36 -13.84 42.10
CA PHE A 3 3.26 -14.23 41.23
C PHE A 3 3.88 -14.85 39.98
N ALA A 4 3.69 -16.16 39.82
CA ALA A 4 3.96 -16.87 38.59
C ALA A 4 2.63 -17.00 37.85
N PHE A 5 2.57 -16.51 36.62
CA PHE A 5 1.52 -16.88 35.68
C PHE A 5 2.05 -18.08 34.90
N GLU A 6 1.54 -19.27 35.21
CA GLU A 6 1.60 -20.41 34.30
C GLU A 6 0.56 -20.15 33.20
N PHE A 7 1.02 -19.79 32.01
CA PHE A 7 0.19 -19.88 30.82
C PHE A 7 0.21 -21.33 30.37
N ASP A 8 -0.96 -21.96 30.39
CA ASP A 8 -1.17 -23.26 29.78
C ASP A 8 -1.25 -23.04 28.25
N ASP A 9 -0.16 -23.33 27.55
CA ASP A 9 -0.04 -23.22 26.09
C ASP A 9 -1.03 -24.12 25.33
N SER A 10 -1.81 -24.97 26.02
CA SER A 10 -2.86 -25.79 25.40
C SER A 10 -4.23 -25.12 25.27
N GLU A 11 -4.50 -24.00 25.97
CA GLU A 11 -5.79 -23.27 25.84
C GLU A 11 -5.82 -22.30 24.64
N ILE A 12 -4.64 -21.87 24.15
CA ILE A 12 -4.56 -20.94 23.01
C ILE A 12 -5.00 -21.63 21.70
N ASP A 13 -4.84 -22.95 21.59
CA ASP A 13 -5.20 -23.69 20.36
C ASP A 13 -6.70 -24.07 20.29
N GLU A 14 -7.44 -24.09 21.40
CA GLU A 14 -8.88 -24.43 21.39
C GLU A 14 -9.77 -23.23 20.99
N GLU A 15 -9.39 -22.00 21.33
CA GLU A 15 -10.15 -20.80 20.95
C GLU A 15 -10.08 -20.51 19.43
N TYR A 16 -9.01 -20.94 18.76
CA TYR A 16 -8.89 -20.86 17.30
C TYR A 16 -9.74 -21.91 16.55
N GLN A 17 -10.12 -23.03 17.18
CA GLN A 17 -10.95 -24.06 16.54
C GLN A 17 -12.46 -23.84 16.72
N ALA A 18 -12.89 -23.11 17.76
CA ALA A 18 -14.29 -22.78 18.00
C ALA A 18 -14.91 -21.82 16.96
N PHE A 19 -14.09 -21.11 16.18
CA PHE A 19 -14.52 -20.19 15.12
C PHE A 19 -15.04 -20.87 13.84
N SER A 20 -15.03 -22.21 13.75
CA SER A 20 -15.41 -22.95 12.53
C SER A 20 -16.69 -23.80 12.63
N ALA A 21 -17.47 -23.70 13.71
CA ALA A 21 -18.73 -24.44 13.84
C ALA A 21 -19.96 -23.55 13.61
N PRO A 22 -20.97 -23.98 12.82
CA PRO A 22 -22.22 -23.25 12.69
C PRO A 22 -23.05 -23.39 13.97
N SER A 23 -23.16 -22.33 14.75
CA SER A 23 -24.08 -22.27 15.89
C SER A 23 -25.52 -22.06 15.42
N THR A 24 -26.29 -23.14 15.45
CA THR A 24 -27.74 -23.14 15.24
C THR A 24 -28.46 -22.63 16.49
N SER A 25 -28.74 -21.33 16.55
CA SER A 25 -29.85 -20.83 17.38
C SER A 25 -30.45 -19.56 16.78
N SER A 26 -31.66 -19.70 16.23
CA SER A 26 -32.48 -18.63 15.70
C SER A 26 -33.27 -17.94 16.81
N PRO A 27 -33.22 -16.60 16.93
CA PRO A 27 -34.28 -15.83 17.54
C PRO A 27 -35.20 -15.27 16.45
N THR A 28 -36.46 -15.70 16.51
CA THR A 28 -37.56 -15.21 15.68
C THR A 28 -37.86 -13.74 16.02
N ALA A 29 -37.51 -12.80 15.14
CA ALA A 29 -37.95 -11.41 15.24
C ALA A 29 -38.76 -11.03 13.99
N GLN A 30 -40.05 -10.76 14.19
CA GLN A 30 -40.95 -10.23 13.16
C GLN A 30 -40.52 -8.82 12.72
N PRO A 31 -40.71 -8.43 11.45
CA PRO A 31 -40.31 -7.12 10.96
C PRO A 31 -41.34 -6.05 11.38
N PRO A 32 -40.92 -4.88 11.92
CA PRO A 32 -41.79 -3.72 11.93
C PRO A 32 -41.79 -3.09 10.53
N SER A 33 -42.98 -3.03 9.94
CA SER A 33 -43.26 -2.20 8.77
C SER A 33 -43.22 -0.73 9.19
N LEU A 34 -42.45 0.11 8.49
CA LEU A 34 -42.80 1.50 8.19
C LEU A 34 -41.83 2.03 7.13
N ALA A 35 -42.35 2.20 5.92
CA ALA A 35 -41.67 2.89 4.83
C ALA A 35 -41.47 4.36 5.20
N SER A 36 -40.21 4.82 5.23
CA SER A 36 -39.89 6.24 5.08
C SER A 36 -39.05 6.42 3.82
N THR A 37 -39.69 6.94 2.77
CA THR A 37 -39.02 7.40 1.56
C THR A 37 -38.32 8.71 1.85
N SER A 38 -37.07 8.64 2.31
CA SER A 38 -36.14 9.75 2.20
C SER A 38 -34.93 9.27 1.38
N LYS A 39 -34.60 10.00 0.31
CA LYS A 39 -33.35 9.78 -0.43
C LYS A 39 -32.19 9.99 0.56
N PRO A 40 -31.19 9.10 0.62
CA PRO A 40 -30.01 9.37 1.42
C PRO A 40 -29.34 10.63 0.88
N THR A 41 -29.20 11.63 1.74
CA THR A 41 -28.39 12.81 1.44
C THR A 41 -26.95 12.34 1.54
N ALA A 42 -26.14 12.51 0.49
CA ALA A 42 -24.76 12.03 0.48
C ALA A 42 -24.00 12.63 1.67
N ALA A 43 -23.41 11.76 2.51
CA ALA A 43 -22.58 12.20 3.62
C ALA A 43 -21.41 13.05 3.09
N PRO A 44 -20.98 14.10 3.81
CA PRO A 44 -19.81 14.88 3.42
C PRO A 44 -18.58 13.98 3.32
N GLN A 45 -17.90 13.99 2.16
CA GLN A 45 -16.70 13.18 1.95
C GLN A 45 -15.48 13.86 2.59
N ALA A 46 -14.57 13.06 3.16
CA ALA A 46 -13.32 13.57 3.72
C ALA A 46 -12.47 14.26 2.62
N PRO A 47 -11.84 15.42 2.92
CA PRO A 47 -11.04 16.15 1.94
C PRO A 47 -9.79 15.36 1.55
N PHE A 48 -9.47 15.36 0.26
CA PHE A 48 -8.21 14.79 -0.23
C PHE A 48 -7.04 15.69 0.22
N LYS A 49 -6.07 15.13 0.94
CA LYS A 49 -4.95 15.87 1.49
C LYS A 49 -3.64 15.13 1.28
N GLN A 50 -2.63 15.84 0.79
CA GLN A 50 -1.26 15.35 0.70
C GLN A 50 -0.51 15.61 2.01
N TRP A 51 0.35 14.67 2.38
CA TRP A 51 1.16 14.74 3.59
C TRP A 51 2.64 14.53 3.27
N PRO A 52 3.53 15.42 3.74
CA PRO A 52 4.96 15.22 3.58
C PRO A 52 5.46 14.10 4.50
N LEU A 53 6.52 13.40 4.09
CA LEU A 53 7.07 12.26 4.82
C LEU A 53 7.43 12.62 6.28
N HIS A 54 8.07 13.78 6.51
CA HIS A 54 8.46 14.20 7.86
C HIS A 54 7.26 14.26 8.82
N HIS A 55 6.10 14.72 8.35
CA HIS A 55 4.91 14.82 9.18
C HIS A 55 4.36 13.44 9.62
N LEU A 56 4.60 12.39 8.84
CA LEU A 56 4.27 11.02 9.25
C LEU A 56 5.35 10.45 10.17
N ILE A 57 6.63 10.77 9.94
CA ILE A 57 7.75 10.39 10.82
C ILE A 57 7.55 10.96 12.23
N ASP A 58 7.14 12.22 12.34
CA ASP A 58 6.88 12.89 13.61
C ASP A 58 5.75 12.23 14.44
N SER A 59 4.94 11.37 13.82
CA SER A 59 3.87 10.61 14.48
C SER A 59 4.20 9.14 14.75
N LEU A 60 5.43 8.71 14.47
CA LEU A 60 5.86 7.34 14.76
C LEU A 60 5.98 7.13 16.27
N PRO A 61 5.57 5.96 16.79
CA PRO A 61 5.91 5.60 18.16
C PRO A 61 7.42 5.34 18.26
N SER A 62 7.99 5.40 19.46
CA SER A 62 9.41 5.10 19.68
C SER A 62 9.80 3.65 19.35
N ARG A 63 8.80 2.76 19.30
CA ARG A 63 8.97 1.32 19.11
C ARG A 63 7.74 0.71 18.46
N ILE A 64 7.97 -0.30 17.63
CA ILE A 64 6.91 -1.13 17.05
C ILE A 64 7.26 -2.62 17.17
N SER A 65 6.26 -3.47 17.35
CA SER A 65 6.36 -4.91 17.06
C SER A 65 6.04 -5.21 15.59
N TYR A 66 6.70 -6.20 15.02
CA TYR A 66 6.52 -6.67 13.65
C TYR A 66 6.58 -8.20 13.55
N SER A 67 5.90 -8.74 12.55
CA SER A 67 5.93 -10.15 12.19
C SER A 67 6.19 -10.37 10.70
N PRO A 68 6.83 -11.50 10.33
CA PRO A 68 6.92 -11.90 8.94
C PRO A 68 5.54 -12.20 8.36
N ILE A 69 5.29 -11.74 7.15
CA ILE A 69 4.19 -12.18 6.30
C ILE A 69 4.76 -12.94 5.10
N THR A 70 4.33 -14.19 4.95
CA THR A 70 4.77 -15.08 3.87
C THR A 70 3.78 -15.02 2.71
N ILE A 71 4.30 -14.77 1.51
CA ILE A 71 3.53 -14.68 0.27
C ILE A 71 3.94 -15.84 -0.61
N HIS A 72 2.98 -16.72 -0.93
CA HIS A 72 3.22 -17.82 -1.86
C HIS A 72 3.30 -17.27 -3.30
N LEU A 73 4.42 -17.55 -3.95
CA LEU A 73 4.68 -17.12 -5.33
C LEU A 73 4.49 -18.30 -6.28
N ASP A 74 4.25 -18.00 -7.56
CA ASP A 74 4.13 -19.06 -8.55
C ASP A 74 5.46 -19.82 -8.70
N PRO A 75 5.38 -21.15 -8.88
CA PRO A 75 6.57 -21.97 -9.00
C PRO A 75 7.35 -21.61 -10.26
N ARG A 76 8.68 -21.52 -10.12
CA ARG A 76 9.61 -21.40 -11.27
C ARG A 76 10.53 -22.61 -11.26
N ASN A 77 10.70 -23.27 -12.41
CA ASN A 77 11.50 -24.49 -12.54
C ASN A 77 11.13 -25.59 -11.50
N ALA A 78 9.82 -25.77 -11.26
CA ALA A 78 9.26 -26.72 -10.29
C ALA A 78 9.67 -26.50 -8.81
N GLN A 79 10.26 -25.35 -8.48
CA GLN A 79 10.53 -24.97 -7.09
C GLN A 79 9.39 -24.15 -6.54
N ASN A 80 8.89 -24.54 -5.37
CA ASN A 80 8.00 -23.69 -4.58
C ASN A 80 8.77 -22.45 -4.13
N ARG A 81 8.16 -21.29 -4.32
CA ARG A 81 8.76 -20.00 -4.01
C ARG A 81 7.88 -19.23 -3.06
N GLN A 82 8.53 -18.44 -2.22
CA GLN A 82 7.86 -17.54 -1.28
C GLN A 82 8.63 -16.22 -1.24
N ALA A 83 7.91 -15.14 -1.02
CA ALA A 83 8.48 -13.87 -0.57
C ALA A 83 8.09 -13.66 0.89
N THR A 84 9.04 -13.17 1.68
CA THR A 84 8.78 -12.79 3.07
C THR A 84 8.95 -11.28 3.21
N LEU A 85 7.95 -10.61 3.78
CA LEU A 85 8.00 -9.18 4.11
C LEU A 85 7.84 -9.04 5.63
N MET A 86 8.43 -8.00 6.21
CA MET A 86 8.15 -7.65 7.61
C MET A 86 7.02 -6.63 7.66
N ARG A 87 6.08 -6.86 8.56
CA ARG A 87 4.88 -6.05 8.71
C ARG A 87 4.65 -5.75 10.18
N ARG A 88 4.35 -4.50 10.51
CA ARG A 88 3.94 -4.09 11.85
C ARG A 88 2.73 -4.92 12.30
N ASP A 89 2.77 -5.33 13.56
CA ASP A 89 1.70 -6.14 14.13
C ASP A 89 0.41 -5.35 14.32
N LEU A 90 -0.72 -6.02 14.09
CA LEU A 90 -2.04 -5.38 14.21
C LEU A 90 -2.36 -5.04 15.67
N PHE A 91 -1.99 -5.90 16.61
CA PHE A 91 -2.19 -5.65 18.04
C PHE A 91 -1.38 -4.43 18.49
N ASP A 92 -0.16 -4.27 17.99
CA ASP A 92 0.72 -3.15 18.30
C ASP A 92 0.13 -1.83 17.78
N ALA A 93 -0.33 -1.80 16.54
CA ALA A 93 -1.01 -0.63 15.97
C ALA A 93 -2.32 -0.27 16.72
N ARG A 94 -3.11 -1.28 17.11
CA ARG A 94 -4.34 -1.08 17.90
C ARG A 94 -4.04 -0.58 19.32
N PHE A 95 -2.97 -1.08 19.94
CA PHE A 95 -2.56 -0.63 21.27
C PHE A 95 -2.12 0.84 21.25
N GLN A 96 -1.35 1.26 20.23
CA GLN A 96 -1.02 2.67 20.05
C GLN A 96 -2.29 3.54 19.92
N MET A 97 -3.28 3.13 19.12
CA MET A 97 -4.53 3.88 19.01
C MET A 97 -5.27 4.05 20.33
N LEU A 98 -5.26 3.01 21.18
CA LEU A 98 -5.90 3.06 22.48
C LEU A 98 -5.19 4.03 23.43
N LEU A 99 -3.85 4.11 23.35
CA LEU A 99 -3.06 5.07 24.13
C LEU A 99 -3.32 6.50 23.66
N ASP A 100 -3.27 6.75 22.34
CA ASP A 100 -3.51 8.08 21.78
C ASP A 100 -4.92 8.59 22.17
N GLN A 101 -5.93 7.71 22.23
CA GLN A 101 -7.28 8.06 22.69
C GLN A 101 -7.36 8.34 24.19
N GLN A 102 -6.55 7.68 25.03
CA GLN A 102 -6.52 7.92 26.47
C GLN A 102 -5.84 9.24 26.80
N ASP A 103 -4.74 9.56 26.12
CA ASP A 103 -4.04 10.84 26.28
C ASP A 103 -4.95 12.03 25.92
N ASP A 104 -5.74 11.91 24.84
CA ASP A 104 -6.73 12.92 24.47
C ASP A 104 -7.80 13.11 25.58
N HIS A 105 -8.26 12.02 26.20
CA HIS A 105 -9.26 12.08 27.28
C HIS A 105 -8.71 12.64 28.61
N ASP A 106 -7.45 12.37 28.94
CA ASP A 106 -6.81 12.90 30.15
C ASP A 106 -6.54 14.41 30.02
N LEU A 107 -6.18 14.90 28.83
CA LEU A 107 -6.02 16.33 28.53
C LEU A 107 -7.34 17.12 28.61
N GLU A 108 -8.47 16.48 28.28
CA GLU A 108 -9.80 17.08 28.44
C GLU A 108 -10.22 17.19 29.92
N HIS A 109 -9.77 16.25 30.77
CA HIS A 109 -10.11 16.22 32.19
C HIS A 109 -9.21 17.12 33.05
N GLU A 110 -7.96 17.36 32.68
CA GLU A 110 -7.08 18.32 33.39
C GLU A 110 -7.52 19.79 33.23
N HIS A 111 -8.35 20.12 32.24
CA HIS A 111 -8.90 21.47 32.05
C HIS A 111 -10.22 21.75 32.79
N ASP A 112 -10.80 20.77 33.50
CA ASP A 112 -12.07 20.92 34.25
C ASP A 112 -11.87 21.21 35.76
N HIS A 113 -10.65 21.55 36.18
CA HIS A 113 -10.35 22.02 37.53
C HIS A 113 -9.71 23.41 37.51
N ASP A 114 -10.54 24.44 37.29
CA ASP A 114 -10.58 25.73 38.03
C ASP A 114 -11.21 26.83 37.15
N ASP A 115 -12.51 27.10 37.33
CA ASP A 115 -13.03 28.43 37.63
C ASP A 115 -14.57 28.43 37.59
N GLY A 116 -15.18 28.72 38.74
CA GLY A 116 -16.62 28.82 38.94
C GLY A 116 -17.25 30.07 38.30
N HIS A 117 -17.20 30.20 36.97
CA HIS A 117 -17.98 31.18 36.22
C HIS A 117 -18.69 30.53 35.03
N GLY A 118 -20.03 30.57 35.05
CA GLY A 118 -20.92 30.02 34.03
C GLY A 118 -20.85 30.75 32.68
N GLY A 119 -19.74 30.57 31.96
CA GLY A 119 -19.60 30.88 30.54
C GLY A 119 -19.69 29.61 29.72
N THR A 120 -20.53 29.60 28.69
CA THR A 120 -20.62 28.50 27.73
C THR A 120 -19.24 28.27 27.09
N ARG A 121 -18.62 27.11 27.33
CA ARG A 121 -17.33 26.72 26.77
C ARG A 121 -17.43 26.75 25.22
N PRO A 122 -16.53 27.41 24.50
CA PRO A 122 -16.53 27.33 23.03
C PRO A 122 -16.25 25.87 22.65
N SER A 123 -17.06 25.31 21.76
CA SER A 123 -16.86 23.97 21.22
C SER A 123 -15.44 23.86 20.63
N PRO A 124 -14.76 22.70 20.76
CA PRO A 124 -13.46 22.52 20.13
C PRO A 124 -13.56 22.83 18.63
N PRO A 125 -12.51 23.40 18.01
CA PRO A 125 -12.55 23.76 16.59
C PRO A 125 -12.94 22.54 15.75
N ALA A 126 -13.70 22.77 14.68
CA ALA A 126 -14.32 21.70 13.88
C ALA A 126 -13.32 20.63 13.37
N GLN A 127 -12.03 20.98 13.25
CA GLN A 127 -10.96 20.06 12.86
C GLN A 127 -10.68 18.98 13.93
N THR A 128 -10.63 19.35 15.22
CA THR A 128 -10.38 18.41 16.33
C THR A 128 -11.54 17.43 16.51
N GLN A 129 -12.78 17.91 16.37
CA GLN A 129 -13.98 17.04 16.42
C GLN A 129 -14.04 16.05 15.24
N GLN A 130 -13.51 16.45 14.08
CA GLN A 130 -13.44 15.60 12.89
C GLN A 130 -12.35 14.54 13.03
N GLU A 131 -11.17 14.91 13.57
CA GLU A 131 -10.08 13.98 13.91
C GLU A 131 -10.51 12.95 14.97
N GLU A 132 -11.24 13.36 16.00
CA GLU A 132 -11.81 12.44 17.02
C GLU A 132 -12.86 11.47 16.44
N GLN A 133 -13.73 11.94 15.53
CA GLN A 133 -14.69 11.07 14.84
C GLN A 133 -13.99 10.09 13.89
N GLU A 134 -12.95 10.52 13.19
CA GLU A 134 -12.10 9.65 12.36
C GLU A 134 -11.36 8.61 13.21
N ASN A 135 -10.83 8.99 14.39
CA ASN A 135 -10.20 8.06 15.34
C ASN A 135 -11.17 6.99 15.86
N LYS A 136 -12.43 7.36 16.16
CA LYS A 136 -13.47 6.42 16.59
C LYS A 136 -13.93 5.47 15.48
N ALA A 137 -13.97 5.93 14.23
CA ALA A 137 -14.30 5.12 13.07
C ALA A 137 -13.26 4.03 12.77
N VAL A 138 -11.96 4.28 13.02
CA VAL A 138 -10.91 3.27 12.78
C VAL A 138 -10.86 2.19 13.87
N ALA A 139 -11.47 2.43 15.03
CA ALA A 139 -11.36 1.58 16.23
C ALA A 139 -12.42 0.45 16.34
N GLY A 140 -13.31 0.26 15.37
CA GLY A 140 -14.38 -0.74 15.44
C GLY A 140 -13.87 -2.18 15.60
N VAL A 141 -14.36 -2.88 16.63
CA VAL A 141 -13.83 -4.18 17.09
C VAL A 141 -14.60 -5.39 16.54
N ASP A 142 -15.85 -5.23 16.05
CA ASP A 142 -16.75 -6.38 15.82
C ASP A 142 -17.30 -6.57 14.40
N SER A 143 -16.97 -5.72 13.41
CA SER A 143 -17.38 -5.95 12.01
C SER A 143 -16.52 -5.23 10.99
N ASP A 144 -15.80 -5.98 10.15
CA ASP A 144 -14.93 -5.47 9.08
C ASP A 144 -15.67 -4.63 8.00
N LEU A 145 -17.01 -4.57 8.00
CA LEU A 145 -17.83 -3.90 6.97
C LEU A 145 -19.04 -3.18 7.57
N VAL A 146 -18.84 -2.00 8.15
CA VAL A 146 -19.93 -1.09 8.50
C VAL A 146 -20.30 -0.23 7.27
N PRO A 147 -21.55 -0.24 6.78
CA PRO A 147 -21.96 0.63 5.69
C PRO A 147 -21.74 2.11 6.04
N GLY A 148 -20.88 2.79 5.28
CA GLY A 148 -20.59 4.23 5.45
C GLY A 148 -19.38 4.57 6.34
N VAL A 149 -18.68 3.59 6.90
CA VAL A 149 -17.46 3.80 7.71
C VAL A 149 -16.35 2.87 7.21
N TYR A 150 -15.16 3.43 6.91
CA TYR A 150 -14.00 2.65 6.47
C TYR A 150 -13.10 2.31 7.66
N GLU A 151 -13.19 1.06 8.15
CA GLU A 151 -12.48 0.59 9.37
C GLU A 151 -11.34 -0.41 9.06
N GLY A 152 -11.19 -0.83 7.79
CA GLY A 152 -10.39 -2.00 7.40
C GLY A 152 -8.91 -1.77 7.09
N GLY A 153 -8.39 -0.55 7.19
CA GLY A 153 -7.05 -0.21 6.68
C GLY A 153 -5.87 -0.81 7.46
N LEU A 154 -6.08 -1.18 8.73
CA LEU A 154 -5.02 -1.74 9.58
C LEU A 154 -4.72 -3.22 9.31
N LYS A 155 -5.70 -3.94 8.72
CA LYS A 155 -5.59 -5.36 8.41
C LYS A 155 -5.03 -5.55 7.00
N THR A 156 -4.18 -6.55 6.84
CA THR A 156 -3.77 -7.00 5.51
C THR A 156 -4.85 -7.89 4.91
N TRP A 157 -5.32 -7.51 3.72
CA TRP A 157 -6.29 -8.26 2.94
C TRP A 157 -5.61 -9.24 1.99
N GLU A 158 -6.22 -10.40 1.76
CA GLU A 158 -5.61 -11.50 0.99
C GLU A 158 -5.31 -11.09 -0.46
N CYS A 159 -6.15 -10.24 -1.06
CA CYS A 159 -5.93 -9.75 -2.43
C CYS A 159 -4.63 -8.94 -2.58
N ALA A 160 -4.09 -8.36 -1.50
CA ALA A 160 -2.78 -7.70 -1.54
C ALA A 160 -1.64 -8.71 -1.78
N LEU A 161 -1.76 -9.93 -1.22
CA LEU A 161 -0.81 -11.02 -1.44
C LEU A 161 -0.94 -11.56 -2.87
N ASP A 162 -2.18 -11.68 -3.36
CA ASP A 162 -2.45 -12.09 -4.74
C ASP A 162 -1.86 -11.09 -5.76
N LEU A 163 -1.88 -9.79 -5.45
CA LEU A 163 -1.21 -8.75 -6.25
C LEU A 163 0.30 -8.96 -6.29
N VAL A 164 0.94 -9.20 -5.15
CA VAL A 164 2.39 -9.47 -5.08
C VAL A 164 2.76 -10.69 -5.90
N ALA A 165 2.02 -11.81 -5.76
CA ALA A 165 2.25 -13.00 -6.57
C ALA A 165 2.11 -12.69 -8.07
N THR A 166 1.11 -11.91 -8.46
CA THR A 166 0.93 -11.47 -9.85
C THR A 166 2.07 -10.56 -10.33
N LEU A 167 2.61 -9.68 -9.48
CA LEU A 167 3.75 -8.82 -9.82
C LEU A 167 5.05 -9.63 -9.98
N ASP A 168 5.31 -10.59 -9.09
CA ASP A 168 6.48 -11.48 -9.21
C ASP A 168 6.42 -12.35 -10.47
N GLN A 169 5.22 -12.86 -10.82
CA GLN A 169 5.00 -13.63 -12.04
C GLN A 169 5.36 -12.85 -13.31
N ARG A 170 5.24 -11.51 -13.29
CA ARG A 170 5.61 -10.63 -14.41
C ARG A 170 7.12 -10.48 -14.58
N CYS A 171 7.87 -10.63 -13.51
CA CYS A 171 9.32 -10.41 -13.52
C CYS A 171 10.05 -11.75 -13.67
N THR A 172 9.61 -12.58 -14.61
CA THR A 172 10.29 -13.84 -14.92
C THR A 172 11.61 -13.56 -15.64
N PRO A 173 12.72 -14.19 -15.23
CA PRO A 173 13.99 -14.03 -15.93
C PRO A 173 13.86 -14.50 -17.38
N THR A 174 14.41 -13.74 -18.31
CA THR A 174 14.27 -14.00 -19.76
C THR A 174 15.16 -15.16 -20.21
N SER A 175 16.10 -15.58 -19.36
CA SER A 175 17.05 -16.66 -19.59
C SER A 175 17.07 -17.65 -18.43
N PRO A 176 17.16 -18.98 -18.69
CA PRO A 176 17.38 -19.99 -17.65
C PRO A 176 18.66 -19.78 -16.82
N ALA A 177 19.59 -18.94 -17.29
CA ALA A 177 20.84 -18.61 -16.60
C ALA A 177 20.69 -17.49 -15.57
N GLU A 178 19.60 -16.72 -15.60
CA GLU A 178 19.34 -15.63 -14.67
C GLU A 178 18.67 -16.17 -13.40
N THR A 179 19.35 -16.03 -12.26
CA THR A 179 18.86 -16.57 -10.98
C THR A 179 17.84 -15.67 -10.29
N ARG A 180 17.69 -14.41 -10.72
CA ARG A 180 16.79 -13.42 -10.11
C ARG A 180 16.08 -12.55 -11.16
N PRO A 181 14.83 -12.13 -10.90
CA PRO A 181 14.14 -11.12 -11.69
C PRO A 181 14.93 -9.81 -11.80
N ASP A 182 14.92 -9.17 -12.96
CA ASP A 182 15.34 -7.78 -13.07
C ASP A 182 14.19 -6.84 -12.67
N TRP A 183 14.36 -6.13 -11.56
CA TRP A 183 13.43 -5.11 -11.07
C TRP A 183 13.87 -3.68 -11.43
N GLY A 184 14.93 -3.52 -12.23
CA GLY A 184 15.45 -2.24 -12.68
C GLY A 184 14.43 -1.38 -13.42
N TRP A 185 13.43 -2.00 -14.04
CA TRP A 185 12.34 -1.33 -14.73
C TRP A 185 11.48 -0.42 -13.85
N LEU A 186 11.49 -0.63 -12.53
CA LEU A 186 10.80 0.22 -11.57
C LEU A 186 11.41 1.62 -11.48
N ARG A 187 12.66 1.80 -11.93
CA ARG A 187 13.35 3.09 -11.85
C ARG A 187 12.65 4.17 -12.67
N GLY A 188 12.43 5.32 -12.04
CA GLY A 188 11.80 6.48 -12.68
C GLY A 188 10.34 6.27 -13.03
N LYS A 189 9.68 5.29 -12.40
CA LYS A 189 8.24 5.04 -12.53
C LYS A 189 7.44 5.79 -11.48
N SER A 190 6.26 6.24 -11.87
CA SER A 190 5.23 6.74 -10.94
C SER A 190 4.23 5.62 -10.67
N ILE A 191 4.21 5.15 -9.43
CA ILE A 191 3.46 3.99 -8.97
C ILE A 191 2.42 4.46 -7.96
N LEU A 192 1.15 4.17 -8.21
CA LEU A 192 0.02 4.55 -7.36
C LEU A 192 -0.59 3.32 -6.69
N GLU A 193 -0.76 3.35 -5.38
CA GLU A 193 -1.58 2.38 -4.65
C GLU A 193 -2.82 3.07 -4.07
N LEU A 194 -4.00 2.67 -4.56
CA LEU A 194 -5.30 3.17 -4.11
C LEU A 194 -5.86 2.26 -3.02
N GLY A 195 -6.14 2.84 -1.85
CA GLY A 195 -6.59 2.11 -0.66
C GLY A 195 -5.46 1.26 -0.11
N CYS A 196 -4.34 1.89 0.21
CA CYS A 196 -3.09 1.18 0.46
C CYS A 196 -3.11 0.37 1.76
N GLY A 197 -3.83 0.78 2.81
CA GLY A 197 -3.87 0.02 4.07
C GLY A 197 -2.46 -0.29 4.60
N THR A 198 -2.17 -1.57 4.83
CA THR A 198 -0.83 -2.06 5.21
C THR A 198 0.24 -1.96 4.10
N ALA A 199 -0.13 -1.54 2.89
CA ALA A 199 0.71 -1.27 1.71
C ALA A 199 1.60 -2.43 1.26
N ILE A 200 1.16 -3.67 1.44
CA ILE A 200 1.96 -4.86 1.10
C ILE A 200 2.46 -4.88 -0.36
N PRO A 201 1.67 -4.52 -1.38
CA PRO A 201 2.14 -4.41 -2.75
C PRO A 201 3.26 -3.37 -2.90
N SER A 202 3.10 -2.17 -2.34
CA SER A 202 4.16 -1.15 -2.37
C SER A 202 5.39 -1.51 -1.54
N VAL A 203 5.22 -2.15 -0.38
CA VAL A 203 6.31 -2.67 0.48
C VAL A 203 7.15 -3.68 -0.30
N PHE A 204 6.49 -4.59 -1.02
CA PHE A 204 7.16 -5.54 -1.89
C PHE A 204 7.99 -4.83 -2.97
N LEU A 205 7.39 -3.89 -3.71
CA LEU A 205 8.09 -3.14 -4.78
C LEU A 205 9.24 -2.29 -4.22
N LEU A 206 9.03 -1.62 -3.09
CA LEU A 206 10.07 -0.85 -2.39
C LEU A 206 11.24 -1.77 -2.00
N GLN A 207 10.96 -2.95 -1.45
CA GLN A 207 12.02 -3.90 -1.10
C GLN A 207 12.81 -4.35 -2.33
N GLN A 208 12.16 -4.56 -3.48
CA GLN A 208 12.89 -4.85 -4.72
C GLN A 208 13.80 -3.68 -5.12
N LEU A 209 13.29 -2.45 -5.11
CA LEU A 209 14.07 -1.23 -5.40
C LEU A 209 15.27 -1.04 -4.47
N LEU A 210 15.08 -1.28 -3.17
CA LEU A 210 16.13 -1.12 -2.15
C LEU A 210 17.20 -2.22 -2.23
N ASN A 211 16.89 -3.36 -2.84
CA ASN A 211 17.85 -4.44 -3.09
C ASN A 211 18.61 -4.29 -4.42
N LEU A 212 18.24 -3.33 -5.29
CA LEU A 212 19.04 -2.99 -6.46
C LEU A 212 20.32 -2.25 -6.04
N GLU A 213 21.39 -2.32 -6.82
CA GLU A 213 22.55 -1.43 -6.63
C GLU A 213 22.14 0.03 -6.86
N PRO A 214 22.65 1.03 -6.13
CA PRO A 214 22.38 2.44 -6.43
C PRO A 214 22.63 2.78 -7.90
N ALA A 215 21.87 3.74 -8.45
CA ALA A 215 22.16 4.18 -9.82
C ALA A 215 23.62 4.69 -9.88
N PRO A 216 24.38 4.41 -10.94
CA PRO A 216 25.68 5.04 -11.11
C PRO A 216 25.49 6.56 -11.02
N SER A 217 26.26 7.20 -10.15
CA SER A 217 26.23 8.65 -9.97
C SER A 217 26.44 9.35 -11.31
N PRO A 218 25.79 10.51 -11.56
CA PRO A 218 25.92 11.27 -12.80
C PRO A 218 27.34 11.85 -12.94
N SER A 219 28.29 11.02 -13.31
CA SER A 219 29.69 11.37 -13.59
C SER A 219 30.19 10.41 -14.66
N SER A 220 30.05 10.72 -15.94
CA SER A 220 31.14 11.38 -16.68
C SER A 220 30.73 11.88 -18.07
N SER A 221 29.44 11.81 -18.43
CA SER A 221 28.91 12.35 -19.68
C SER A 221 28.00 13.56 -19.39
N PRO A 222 28.38 14.79 -19.79
CA PRO A 222 27.57 16.00 -19.58
C PRO A 222 26.28 16.07 -20.44
N SER A 223 25.83 14.94 -21.00
CA SER A 223 24.72 14.88 -21.97
C SER A 223 23.51 14.06 -21.53
N SER A 224 23.53 13.39 -20.37
CA SER A 224 22.38 12.65 -19.86
C SER A 224 21.64 13.49 -18.81
N SER A 225 20.39 13.87 -19.09
CA SER A 225 19.47 14.45 -18.11
C SER A 225 19.37 13.53 -16.88
N PRO A 226 19.25 14.06 -15.65
CA PRO A 226 19.05 13.23 -14.47
C PRO A 226 17.84 12.31 -14.66
N SER A 227 17.97 11.04 -14.27
CA SER A 227 16.85 10.09 -14.33
C SER A 227 15.74 10.58 -13.39
N ALA A 228 14.48 10.49 -13.84
CA ALA A 228 13.34 10.86 -13.02
C ALA A 228 13.31 10.01 -11.72
N PRO A 229 12.87 10.58 -10.58
CA PRO A 229 12.70 9.82 -9.35
C PRO A 229 11.67 8.70 -9.53
N THR A 230 11.89 7.60 -8.82
CA THR A 230 10.86 6.57 -8.67
C THR A 230 9.90 7.04 -7.59
N ALA A 231 8.63 7.26 -7.92
CA ALA A 231 7.66 7.80 -6.98
C ALA A 231 6.63 6.72 -6.59
N LEU A 232 6.51 6.45 -5.29
CA LEU A 232 5.45 5.63 -4.71
C LEU A 232 4.39 6.56 -4.09
N HIS A 233 3.20 6.57 -4.68
CA HIS A 233 2.04 7.35 -4.26
C HIS A 233 1.08 6.44 -3.48
N LEU A 234 0.95 6.66 -2.19
CA LEU A 234 0.19 5.82 -1.26
C LEU A 234 -1.06 6.58 -0.80
N CYS A 235 -2.23 6.09 -1.21
CA CYS A 235 -3.50 6.73 -0.92
C CYS A 235 -4.33 5.85 0.02
N ASP A 236 -4.74 6.38 1.15
CA ASP A 236 -5.73 5.76 2.03
C ASP A 236 -6.85 6.75 2.33
N TYR A 237 -8.02 6.28 2.76
CA TYR A 237 -9.06 7.21 3.21
C TYR A 237 -8.69 7.83 4.56
N ASN A 238 -8.05 7.06 5.45
CA ASN A 238 -7.75 7.47 6.82
C ASN A 238 -6.27 7.87 6.97
N LEU A 239 -5.98 9.08 7.45
CA LEU A 239 -4.60 9.49 7.79
C LEU A 239 -3.96 8.55 8.82
N GLN A 240 -4.74 8.10 9.79
CA GLN A 240 -4.24 7.22 10.85
C GLN A 240 -3.73 5.89 10.30
N VAL A 241 -4.31 5.35 9.23
CA VAL A 241 -3.79 4.15 8.56
C VAL A 241 -2.39 4.42 7.98
N LEU A 242 -2.19 5.59 7.37
CA LEU A 242 -0.89 5.98 6.83
C LEU A 242 0.19 6.07 7.91
N ARG A 243 -0.16 6.64 9.07
CA ARG A 243 0.73 6.81 10.22
C ARG A 243 1.00 5.49 10.95
N LEU A 244 -0.06 4.73 11.23
CA LEU A 244 0.01 3.56 12.11
C LEU A 244 0.53 2.32 11.38
N VAL A 245 0.25 2.13 10.09
CA VAL A 245 0.65 0.88 9.41
C VAL A 245 1.40 1.11 8.11
N THR A 246 1.01 2.08 7.29
CA THR A 246 1.64 2.26 5.97
C THR A 246 3.11 2.66 6.10
N LEU A 247 3.42 3.78 6.76
CA LEU A 247 4.81 4.24 6.91
C LEU A 247 5.67 3.24 7.70
N PRO A 248 5.24 2.72 8.86
CA PRO A 248 6.00 1.70 9.59
C PRO A 248 6.38 0.49 8.72
N ASN A 249 5.47 0.01 7.86
CA ASN A 249 5.78 -1.12 6.96
C ASN A 249 6.81 -0.76 5.88
N LEU A 250 6.83 0.49 5.39
CA LEU A 250 7.86 0.94 4.45
C LEU A 250 9.24 1.04 5.12
N ILE A 251 9.28 1.49 6.37
CA ILE A 251 10.50 1.51 7.19
C ILE A 251 11.00 0.08 7.41
N LEU A 252 10.11 -0.86 7.75
CA LEU A 252 10.46 -2.28 7.87
C LEU A 252 10.98 -2.86 6.53
N ALA A 253 10.36 -2.50 5.40
CA ALA A 253 10.83 -2.89 4.07
C ALA A 253 12.30 -2.47 3.85
N TRP A 254 12.64 -1.24 4.25
CA TRP A 254 14.00 -0.74 4.18
C TRP A 254 14.92 -1.41 5.18
N TYR A 255 14.52 -1.51 6.44
CA TYR A 255 15.33 -2.07 7.50
C TYR A 255 15.72 -3.54 7.25
N PHE A 256 14.88 -4.31 6.55
CA PHE A 256 15.18 -5.70 6.15
C PHE A 256 15.69 -5.87 4.71
N SER A 257 16.10 -4.76 4.07
CA SER A 257 16.73 -4.78 2.74
C SER A 257 18.25 -4.71 2.82
N ALA A 258 18.92 -4.91 1.68
CA ALA A 258 20.36 -4.67 1.55
C ALA A 258 20.73 -3.20 1.78
N ALA A 259 19.83 -2.26 1.50
CA ALA A 259 20.11 -0.82 1.60
C ALA A 259 20.42 -0.34 3.02
N SER A 260 19.82 -0.95 4.04
CA SER A 260 20.08 -0.59 5.45
C SER A 260 21.22 -1.37 6.08
N HIS A 261 21.95 -2.20 5.32
CA HIS A 261 23.06 -3.00 5.86
C HIS A 261 24.08 -2.12 6.60
N ALA A 262 24.52 -1.01 5.98
CA ALA A 262 25.48 -0.10 6.58
C ALA A 262 24.98 0.52 7.90
N TYR A 263 23.67 0.81 7.99
CA TYR A 263 23.05 1.28 9.23
C TYR A 263 23.03 0.19 10.30
N ARG A 264 22.56 -1.01 9.98
CA ARG A 264 22.42 -2.12 10.93
C ARG A 264 23.76 -2.59 11.50
N THR A 265 24.83 -2.54 10.70
CA THR A 265 26.17 -2.96 11.13
C THR A 265 27.04 -1.82 11.63
N SER A 266 26.49 -0.61 11.79
CA SER A 266 27.26 0.53 12.30
C SER A 266 27.59 0.33 13.78
N ALA A 267 28.78 0.76 14.22
CA ALA A 267 29.19 0.62 15.62
C ALA A 267 28.21 1.31 16.57
N GLN A 268 27.73 2.51 16.20
CA GLN A 268 26.74 3.26 16.97
C GLN A 268 25.42 2.50 17.12
N THR A 269 24.92 1.91 16.04
CA THR A 269 23.67 1.13 16.06
C THR A 269 23.81 -0.13 16.92
N LEU A 270 24.94 -0.83 16.82
CA LEU A 270 25.20 -2.03 17.62
C LEU A 270 25.35 -1.69 19.10
N GLU A 271 26.03 -0.60 19.44
CA GLU A 271 26.17 -0.12 20.82
C GLU A 271 24.82 0.27 21.42
N ALA A 272 23.99 1.04 20.69
CA ALA A 272 22.66 1.42 21.13
C ALA A 272 21.79 0.19 21.42
N ARG A 273 21.83 -0.82 20.54
CA ARG A 273 21.12 -2.09 20.76
C ARG A 273 21.62 -2.88 21.95
N HIS A 274 22.94 -3.01 22.10
CA HIS A 274 23.51 -3.71 23.25
C HIS A 274 23.12 -3.06 24.57
N GLU A 275 23.06 -1.72 24.61
CA GLU A 275 22.59 -0.97 25.77
C GLU A 275 21.10 -1.19 26.01
N GLU A 276 20.28 -1.16 24.96
CA GLU A 276 18.85 -1.46 25.04
C GLU A 276 18.59 -2.88 25.59
N THR A 277 19.24 -3.90 25.03
CA THR A 277 19.22 -5.29 25.52
C THR A 277 19.61 -5.37 27.00
N ARG A 278 20.63 -4.62 27.42
CA ARG A 278 21.07 -4.60 28.83
C ARG A 278 20.00 -3.97 29.73
N GLN A 279 19.36 -2.90 29.28
CA GLN A 279 18.28 -2.24 30.01
C GLN A 279 17.04 -3.15 30.14
N LEU A 280 16.61 -3.81 29.06
CA LEU A 280 15.52 -4.78 29.08
C LEU A 280 15.82 -5.93 30.05
N LYS A 281 17.02 -6.51 30.00
CA LYS A 281 17.47 -7.53 30.95
C LYS A 281 17.44 -7.04 32.40
N SER A 282 17.89 -5.81 32.65
CA SER A 282 17.87 -5.24 34.00
C SER A 282 16.46 -5.07 34.57
N ARG A 283 15.46 -4.87 33.70
CA ARG A 283 14.04 -4.71 34.05
C ARG A 283 13.27 -6.04 34.08
N GLY A 284 13.91 -7.17 33.77
CA GLY A 284 13.22 -8.46 33.60
C GLY A 284 12.28 -8.50 32.40
N GLN A 285 12.54 -7.66 31.40
CA GLN A 285 11.75 -7.48 30.18
C GLN A 285 12.50 -8.05 28.95
N ASP A 286 13.42 -8.98 29.16
CA ASP A 286 14.24 -9.59 28.11
C ASP A 286 13.46 -10.49 27.15
N HIS A 287 12.23 -10.88 27.50
CA HIS A 287 11.31 -11.54 26.56
C HIS A 287 10.82 -10.62 25.43
N PHE A 288 10.91 -9.29 25.60
CA PHE A 288 10.68 -8.31 24.52
C PHE A 288 11.92 -8.12 23.63
N ASP A 289 13.11 -8.58 24.07
CA ASP A 289 14.35 -8.53 23.29
C ASP A 289 14.35 -9.63 22.20
N THR A 290 13.71 -9.28 21.09
CA THR A 290 13.62 -10.11 19.88
C THR A 290 14.76 -9.83 18.90
N ALA A 291 15.58 -8.80 19.15
CA ALA A 291 16.73 -8.43 18.32
C ALA A 291 17.80 -9.54 18.32
N ALA A 292 17.98 -10.26 19.44
CA ALA A 292 18.89 -11.40 19.54
C ALA A 292 18.51 -12.59 18.63
N ARG A 293 17.24 -12.72 18.23
CA ARG A 293 16.75 -13.77 17.31
C ARG A 293 16.93 -13.41 15.84
N ALA A 294 16.95 -12.12 15.51
CA ALA A 294 17.13 -11.60 14.15
C ALA A 294 18.59 -11.70 13.66
N GLU A 295 19.58 -11.79 14.56
CA GLU A 295 21.00 -11.91 14.20
C GLU A 295 21.44 -13.31 13.79
N ALA A 296 20.70 -14.37 14.16
CA ALA A 296 21.07 -15.75 13.83
C ALA A 296 20.74 -16.15 12.36
N SER A 297 19.84 -15.41 11.71
CA SER A 297 19.55 -15.58 10.28
C SER A 297 20.10 -14.37 9.52
N SER A 298 20.85 -14.60 8.44
CA SER A 298 21.27 -13.57 7.48
C SER A 298 20.21 -12.47 7.33
N ALA A 299 20.61 -11.21 7.44
CA ALA A 299 19.78 -10.00 7.55
C ALA A 299 18.83 -9.67 6.36
N SER A 300 18.32 -10.68 5.66
CA SER A 300 17.22 -10.65 4.72
C SER A 300 15.90 -11.00 5.42
N ALA A 301 14.80 -10.49 4.89
CA ALA A 301 13.47 -10.84 5.38
C ALA A 301 13.16 -12.35 5.33
N GLU A 302 13.87 -13.13 4.50
CA GLU A 302 13.65 -14.58 4.33
C GLU A 302 14.07 -15.45 5.54
N GLY A 303 14.77 -14.89 6.53
CA GLY A 303 15.15 -15.59 7.76
C GLY A 303 14.66 -14.95 9.05
N ALA A 304 14.19 -13.70 8.99
CA ALA A 304 13.80 -12.95 10.18
C ALA A 304 12.47 -13.47 10.76
N GLY A 305 12.47 -13.74 12.06
CA GLY A 305 11.25 -14.02 12.82
C GLY A 305 10.55 -12.74 13.31
N PRO A 306 9.44 -12.88 14.06
CA PRO A 306 8.80 -11.76 14.73
C PRO A 306 9.79 -11.02 15.64
N GLY A 307 9.61 -9.71 15.76
CA GLY A 307 10.42 -8.90 16.66
C GLY A 307 9.95 -7.47 16.87
N GLU A 308 10.83 -6.67 17.45
CA GLU A 308 10.61 -5.27 17.77
C GLU A 308 11.69 -4.39 17.13
N LEU A 309 11.30 -3.18 16.76
CA LEU A 309 12.19 -2.19 16.18
C LEU A 309 12.01 -0.85 16.89
N SER A 310 13.10 -0.34 17.48
CA SER A 310 13.23 1.03 17.95
C SER A 310 13.24 1.99 16.75
N LEU A 311 12.31 2.95 16.72
CA LEU A 311 12.17 3.96 15.67
C LEU A 311 12.72 5.31 16.17
N ASP A 312 14.03 5.39 16.35
CA ASP A 312 14.70 6.63 16.76
C ASP A 312 14.99 7.57 15.56
N ASP A 313 15.39 8.81 15.87
CA ASP A 313 15.73 9.82 14.86
C ASP A 313 16.84 9.35 13.92
N SER A 314 17.83 8.63 14.46
CA SER A 314 18.96 8.09 13.69
C SER A 314 18.49 7.06 12.64
N LEU A 315 17.53 6.20 12.99
CA LEU A 315 16.90 5.26 12.08
C LEU A 315 16.12 6.00 10.99
N CYS A 316 15.31 6.98 11.38
CA CYS A 316 14.48 7.74 10.45
C CYS A 316 15.33 8.58 9.48
N ASP A 317 16.43 9.16 9.95
CA ASP A 317 17.41 9.88 9.13
C ASP A 317 18.12 8.93 8.14
N ALA A 318 18.54 7.74 8.61
CA ALA A 318 19.16 6.74 7.75
C ALA A 318 18.19 6.20 6.69
N PHE A 319 16.92 6.03 7.04
CA PHE A 319 15.87 5.66 6.10
C PHE A 319 15.69 6.72 5.01
N GLN A 320 15.49 7.98 5.38
CA GLN A 320 15.33 9.09 4.43
C GLN A 320 16.55 9.24 3.52
N LYS A 321 17.76 9.22 4.09
CA LYS A 321 19.00 9.26 3.33
C LYS A 321 19.10 8.12 2.31
N SER A 322 18.69 6.92 2.69
CA SER A 322 18.68 5.77 1.78
C SER A 322 17.67 5.90 0.64
N LEU A 323 16.55 6.61 0.83
CA LEU A 323 15.60 6.91 -0.24
C LEU A 323 16.22 7.92 -1.22
N ASP A 324 16.87 8.96 -0.70
CA ASP A 324 17.53 10.01 -1.49
C ASP A 324 18.68 9.44 -2.34
N GLU A 325 19.56 8.64 -1.76
CA GLU A 325 20.68 7.97 -2.46
C GLU A 325 20.22 7.08 -3.62
N ARG A 326 18.95 6.64 -3.58
CA ARG A 326 18.34 5.74 -4.57
C ARG A 326 17.34 6.46 -5.47
N ASN A 327 17.18 7.77 -5.32
CA ASN A 327 16.23 8.59 -6.07
C ASN A 327 14.80 8.03 -5.97
N ILE A 328 14.38 7.65 -4.76
CA ILE A 328 13.03 7.14 -4.44
C ILE A 328 12.27 8.22 -3.66
N SER A 329 11.05 8.54 -4.10
CA SER A 329 10.15 9.47 -3.43
C SER A 329 8.92 8.72 -2.91
N LEU A 330 8.60 8.91 -1.63
CA LEU A 330 7.36 8.43 -1.01
C LEU A 330 6.40 9.60 -0.87
N ARG A 331 5.16 9.45 -1.34
CA ARG A 331 4.12 10.49 -1.28
C ARG A 331 2.84 9.90 -0.69
N PHE A 332 2.26 10.59 0.29
CA PHE A 332 1.14 10.09 1.07
C PHE A 332 -0.09 10.98 0.90
N TYR A 333 -1.25 10.35 0.76
CA TYR A 333 -2.51 11.05 0.55
C TYR A 333 -3.62 10.43 1.40
N SER A 334 -4.36 11.25 2.15
CA SER A 334 -5.54 10.84 2.91
C SER A 334 -6.82 11.41 2.31
N GLY A 335 -7.97 10.83 2.66
CA GLY A 335 -9.31 11.31 2.32
C GLY A 335 -9.89 10.73 1.02
N SER A 336 -10.99 11.31 0.56
CA SER A 336 -11.71 10.80 -0.61
C SER A 336 -10.89 10.90 -1.89
N TRP A 337 -10.87 9.83 -2.69
CA TRP A 337 -10.24 9.83 -4.02
C TRP A 337 -10.87 10.82 -5.01
N GLN A 338 -12.00 11.45 -4.67
CA GLN A 338 -12.60 12.50 -5.49
C GLN A 338 -11.64 13.68 -5.72
N GLY A 339 -10.83 14.02 -4.71
CA GLY A 339 -9.86 15.11 -4.82
C GLY A 339 -8.52 14.70 -5.45
N LEU A 340 -8.31 13.42 -5.78
CA LEU A 340 -7.08 12.97 -6.41
C LEU A 340 -7.00 13.54 -7.82
N GLN A 341 -6.06 14.45 -8.11
CA GLN A 341 -5.84 15.01 -9.45
C GLN A 341 -4.50 14.51 -10.01
N PRO A 342 -4.49 13.54 -10.96
CA PRO A 342 -3.24 12.90 -11.42
C PRO A 342 -2.28 13.88 -12.09
N GLU A 343 -2.79 14.86 -12.83
CA GLU A 343 -1.97 15.88 -13.50
C GLU A 343 -1.19 16.72 -12.49
N GLU A 344 -1.83 17.15 -11.40
CA GLU A 344 -1.20 17.92 -10.32
C GLU A 344 -0.18 17.08 -9.55
N ILE A 345 -0.58 15.85 -9.19
CA ILE A 345 0.26 14.90 -8.44
C ILE A 345 1.54 14.55 -9.22
N LEU A 346 1.42 14.30 -10.52
CA LEU A 346 2.56 13.92 -11.36
C LEU A 346 3.44 15.13 -11.72
N ALA A 347 2.87 16.32 -11.85
CA ALA A 347 3.64 17.55 -12.05
C ALA A 347 4.50 17.89 -10.82
N ASP A 348 3.94 17.74 -9.62
CA ASP A 348 4.63 17.91 -8.34
C ASP A 348 5.76 16.88 -8.15
N ALA A 349 5.51 15.61 -8.51
CA ALA A 349 6.52 14.55 -8.46
C ALA A 349 7.71 14.76 -9.42
N ALA A 350 7.48 15.43 -10.56
CA ALA A 350 8.52 15.72 -11.55
C ALA A 350 9.42 16.92 -11.16
N GLY A 351 9.17 17.60 -10.03
CA GLY A 351 9.95 18.78 -9.61
C GLY A 351 9.81 19.99 -10.56
N ALA A 352 8.73 20.04 -11.35
CA ALA A 352 8.54 21.05 -12.37
C ALA A 352 8.18 22.41 -11.76
N SER A 353 9.18 23.29 -11.64
CA SER A 353 9.05 24.60 -10.99
C SER A 353 8.51 25.71 -11.91
N SER A 354 8.41 25.47 -13.22
CA SER A 354 7.93 26.46 -14.20
C SER A 354 6.75 25.97 -15.04
N ALA A 355 5.85 26.88 -15.41
CA ALA A 355 4.67 26.59 -16.25
C ALA A 355 5.02 26.02 -17.65
N LYS A 356 6.24 26.30 -18.15
CA LYS A 356 6.75 25.74 -19.42
C LYS A 356 7.32 24.33 -19.25
N GLU A 357 7.98 24.04 -18.13
CA GLU A 357 8.40 22.67 -17.79
C GLU A 357 7.18 21.79 -17.55
N GLN A 358 6.19 22.28 -16.78
CA GLN A 358 4.90 21.62 -16.52
C GLN A 358 4.19 21.23 -17.82
N ALA A 359 4.19 22.09 -18.85
CA ALA A 359 3.59 21.77 -20.16
C ALA A 359 4.38 20.73 -20.98
N SER A 360 5.68 20.57 -20.73
CA SER A 360 6.55 19.59 -21.43
C SER A 360 6.66 18.25 -20.70
N THR A 361 6.58 18.23 -19.36
CA THR A 361 6.53 17.02 -18.52
C THR A 361 5.12 16.43 -18.42
N ALA A 362 4.08 17.23 -18.70
CA ALA A 362 2.71 16.76 -18.91
C ALA A 362 2.55 15.72 -20.04
N SER A 363 3.61 15.40 -20.79
CA SER A 363 3.60 14.28 -21.74
C SER A 363 3.42 12.90 -21.08
N ARG A 364 3.42 12.81 -19.74
CA ARG A 364 3.18 11.60 -18.95
C ARG A 364 2.03 11.74 -17.94
N GLY A 365 0.93 12.44 -18.25
CA GLY A 365 -0.21 12.67 -17.32
C GLY A 365 -0.94 11.43 -16.75
N TYR A 366 -0.32 10.26 -16.73
CA TYR A 366 -0.84 8.98 -16.25
C TYR A 366 0.23 8.26 -15.43
N PHE A 367 -0.20 7.45 -14.47
CA PHE A 367 0.71 6.59 -13.71
C PHE A 367 1.23 5.44 -14.57
N ASP A 368 2.45 4.97 -14.29
CA ASP A 368 3.04 3.81 -14.96
C ASP A 368 2.41 2.51 -14.42
N LEU A 369 2.21 2.45 -13.10
CA LEU A 369 1.64 1.31 -12.38
C LEU A 369 0.57 1.79 -11.39
N ILE A 370 -0.59 1.14 -11.39
CA ILE A 370 -1.66 1.38 -10.42
C ILE A 370 -2.00 0.04 -9.77
N LEU A 371 -2.06 0.03 -8.44
CA LEU A 371 -2.37 -1.13 -7.61
C LEU A 371 -3.56 -0.79 -6.72
N SER A 372 -4.44 -1.76 -6.51
CA SER A 372 -5.52 -1.63 -5.54
C SER A 372 -6.01 -3.00 -5.08
N ALA A 373 -6.13 -3.21 -3.78
CA ALA A 373 -6.60 -4.46 -3.19
C ALA A 373 -7.88 -4.21 -2.40
N GLU A 374 -8.94 -4.96 -2.72
CA GLU A 374 -10.21 -4.96 -2.01
C GLU A 374 -10.88 -3.58 -1.89
N THR A 375 -10.91 -2.81 -2.98
CA THR A 375 -11.51 -1.46 -3.04
C THR A 375 -12.84 -1.38 -3.77
N ILE A 376 -13.27 -2.48 -4.40
CA ILE A 376 -14.52 -2.57 -5.18
C ILE A 376 -15.67 -3.22 -4.39
N TYR A 377 -15.58 -3.23 -3.05
CA TYR A 377 -16.53 -3.92 -2.17
C TYR A 377 -17.87 -3.18 -2.01
N SER A 378 -17.89 -1.86 -2.16
CA SER A 378 -19.09 -1.04 -1.98
C SER A 378 -19.61 -0.53 -3.32
N LEU A 379 -20.90 -0.78 -3.59
CA LEU A 379 -21.57 -0.25 -4.79
C LEU A 379 -21.68 1.28 -4.78
N ASP A 380 -21.70 1.89 -3.60
CA ASP A 380 -21.85 3.35 -3.45
C ASP A 380 -20.57 4.09 -3.85
N THR A 381 -19.41 3.52 -3.55
CA THR A 381 -18.10 4.12 -3.87
C THR A 381 -17.56 3.67 -5.24
N LEU A 382 -18.15 2.65 -5.84
CA LEU A 382 -17.72 2.10 -7.13
C LEU A 382 -17.69 3.14 -8.27
N PRO A 383 -18.68 4.04 -8.43
CA PRO A 383 -18.62 5.07 -9.46
C PRO A 383 -17.41 5.99 -9.29
N LEU A 384 -17.11 6.38 -8.05
CA LEU A 384 -15.95 7.21 -7.73
C LEU A 384 -14.64 6.49 -8.07
N PHE A 385 -14.50 5.23 -7.65
CA PHE A 385 -13.30 4.44 -7.92
C PHE A 385 -13.04 4.28 -9.43
N THR A 386 -14.08 3.93 -10.21
CA THR A 386 -13.91 3.79 -11.67
C THR A 386 -13.59 5.12 -12.37
N ASP A 387 -14.08 6.25 -11.85
CA ASP A 387 -13.71 7.58 -12.36
C ASP A 387 -12.23 7.89 -12.12
N VAL A 388 -11.71 7.58 -10.92
CA VAL A 388 -10.28 7.71 -10.61
C VAL A 388 -9.44 6.90 -11.59
N LEU A 389 -9.80 5.63 -11.85
CA LEU A 389 -9.08 4.82 -12.84
C LEU A 389 -9.13 5.43 -14.25
N ARG A 390 -10.24 6.08 -14.64
CA ARG A 390 -10.35 6.78 -15.93
C ARG A 390 -9.40 7.96 -16.07
N ARG A 391 -9.15 8.68 -14.97
CA ARG A 391 -8.25 9.83 -14.93
C ARG A 391 -6.78 9.39 -14.82
N CYS A 392 -6.50 8.30 -14.11
CA CYS A 392 -5.14 7.85 -13.82
C CYS A 392 -4.53 6.94 -14.89
N CYS A 393 -5.33 6.23 -15.68
CA CYS A 393 -4.84 5.29 -16.70
C CYS A 393 -4.69 5.95 -18.07
N LYS A 394 -3.53 5.76 -18.71
CA LYS A 394 -3.35 6.09 -20.12
C LYS A 394 -4.32 5.26 -20.97
N PRO A 395 -5.12 5.88 -21.86
CA PRO A 395 -6.01 5.14 -22.74
C PRO A 395 -5.27 4.12 -23.59
N SER A 396 -5.83 2.93 -23.71
CA SER A 396 -5.24 1.82 -24.45
C SER A 396 -6.28 0.77 -24.81
N ALA A 397 -6.10 0.12 -25.96
CA ALA A 397 -6.90 -1.04 -26.34
C ALA A 397 -6.71 -2.20 -25.33
N PRO A 398 -7.69 -3.12 -25.22
CA PRO A 398 -7.49 -4.36 -24.49
C PRO A 398 -6.34 -5.13 -25.14
N PRO A 399 -5.49 -5.81 -24.35
CA PRO A 399 -4.45 -6.64 -24.93
C PRO A 399 -5.06 -7.78 -25.75
N THR A 400 -4.35 -8.24 -26.77
CA THR A 400 -4.61 -9.56 -27.36
C THR A 400 -4.20 -10.63 -26.35
N LEU A 401 -4.71 -11.86 -26.45
CA LEU A 401 -4.33 -12.96 -25.54
C LEU A 401 -2.81 -13.17 -25.44
N SER A 402 -2.05 -12.92 -26.52
CA SER A 402 -0.58 -12.90 -26.52
C SER A 402 0.01 -11.57 -26.02
N GLY A 403 -0.71 -10.46 -26.22
CA GLY A 403 -0.33 -9.12 -25.79
C GLY A 403 -0.47 -8.88 -24.29
N LEU A 404 -1.23 -9.73 -23.58
CA LEU A 404 -1.34 -9.68 -22.12
C LEU A 404 0.03 -10.05 -21.54
N ASP A 405 0.55 -11.23 -21.86
CA ASP A 405 1.90 -11.68 -21.48
C ASP A 405 2.98 -10.68 -21.92
N GLU A 406 2.84 -10.07 -23.10
CA GLU A 406 3.77 -9.04 -23.57
C GLU A 406 3.65 -7.71 -22.81
N ARG A 407 2.50 -7.27 -22.28
CA ARG A 407 2.42 -6.08 -21.40
C ARG A 407 2.89 -6.39 -19.99
N LEU A 408 2.54 -7.59 -19.53
CA LEU A 408 3.03 -8.21 -18.31
C LEU A 408 4.58 -8.28 -18.34
N ALA A 409 5.20 -8.51 -19.51
CA ALA A 409 6.66 -8.56 -19.72
C ALA A 409 7.31 -7.26 -20.23
N ARG A 410 6.65 -6.41 -21.02
CA ARG A 410 7.24 -5.16 -21.55
C ARG A 410 7.35 -4.06 -20.49
N SER A 411 6.54 -4.13 -19.44
CA SER A 411 6.72 -3.28 -18.26
C SER A 411 8.06 -3.55 -17.56
N SER A 412 8.63 -4.76 -17.68
CA SER A 412 9.96 -5.11 -17.16
C SER A 412 11.14 -4.71 -18.06
N LEU A 413 10.89 -4.28 -19.31
CA LEU A 413 11.94 -4.07 -20.32
C LEU A 413 12.08 -2.63 -20.82
N ALA A 414 11.19 -1.71 -20.41
CA ALA A 414 11.01 -0.40 -21.06
C ALA A 414 12.15 0.63 -20.88
N GLN A 415 13.38 0.23 -20.53
CA GLN A 415 14.57 1.10 -20.64
C GLN A 415 15.82 0.43 -21.21
N ALA A 416 15.82 -0.87 -21.52
CA ALA A 416 17.07 -1.54 -21.88
C ALA A 416 17.56 -1.32 -23.33
N HIS A 417 16.74 -0.82 -24.27
CA HIS A 417 17.16 -0.88 -25.69
C HIS A 417 16.66 0.19 -26.68
N GLU A 418 16.22 1.38 -26.26
CA GLU A 418 16.07 2.52 -27.21
C GLU A 418 17.31 3.41 -27.23
N SER A 419 18.43 2.81 -27.63
CA SER A 419 19.64 3.51 -28.10
C SER A 419 20.47 2.56 -28.97
N ALA A 420 19.86 1.94 -29.99
CA ALA A 420 20.62 1.27 -31.05
C ALA A 420 19.86 1.30 -32.38
N SER A 421 20.28 2.26 -33.22
CA SER A 421 20.25 2.28 -34.69
C SER A 421 18.98 1.88 -35.46
N THR A 422 18.46 2.84 -36.24
CA THR A 422 17.92 2.51 -37.56
C THR A 422 18.07 3.68 -38.53
N THR A 423 19.14 3.65 -39.33
CA THR A 423 19.23 4.38 -40.60
C THR A 423 19.42 3.34 -41.71
N GLY A 424 18.40 3.17 -42.56
CA GLY A 424 18.50 2.38 -43.78
C GLY A 424 17.15 2.37 -44.54
N PRO A 425 17.09 2.78 -45.82
CA PRO A 425 15.83 2.83 -46.57
C PRO A 425 15.58 1.51 -47.31
N GLY A 426 14.35 0.99 -47.26
CA GLY A 426 14.01 -0.23 -48.01
C GLY A 426 12.53 -0.62 -47.98
N THR A 427 11.81 -0.20 -49.02
CA THR A 427 10.64 -0.84 -49.67
C THR A 427 9.41 -1.23 -48.82
N ALA A 428 8.31 -0.52 -49.10
CA ALA A 428 6.98 -0.71 -48.55
C ALA A 428 6.35 -2.07 -48.90
N SER A 429 5.79 -2.73 -47.88
CA SER A 429 4.72 -3.70 -47.99
C SER A 429 3.61 -3.28 -47.02
N ALA A 430 2.40 -3.08 -47.55
CA ALA A 430 1.23 -2.65 -46.80
C ALA A 430 0.65 -3.83 -45.99
N ALA A 431 1.21 -4.06 -44.81
CA ALA A 431 0.48 -4.61 -43.68
C ALA A 431 0.17 -3.43 -42.76
N GLU A 432 -1.09 -3.27 -42.35
CA GLU A 432 -1.51 -2.29 -41.35
C GLU A 432 -0.67 -2.50 -40.09
N THR A 433 0.37 -1.70 -39.96
CA THR A 433 1.24 -1.66 -38.80
C THR A 433 0.43 -0.95 -37.72
N ALA A 434 -0.03 -1.72 -36.73
CA ALA A 434 -0.51 -1.17 -35.48
C ALA A 434 0.56 -0.19 -34.99
N LYS A 435 0.23 1.11 -34.96
CA LYS A 435 1.11 2.12 -34.39
C LYS A 435 1.40 1.70 -32.95
N ASP A 436 2.67 1.45 -32.66
CA ASP A 436 3.14 1.12 -31.32
C ASP A 436 3.00 2.37 -30.44
N ASP A 437 1.87 2.50 -29.74
CA ASP A 437 1.49 3.66 -28.92
C ASP A 437 2.28 3.75 -27.60
N GLY A 438 3.57 3.41 -27.59
CA GLY A 438 4.46 3.51 -26.43
C GLY A 438 4.01 2.75 -25.18
N PRO A 439 4.71 2.92 -24.04
CA PRO A 439 4.32 2.28 -22.78
C PRO A 439 2.96 2.79 -22.30
N THR A 440 2.21 1.89 -21.67
CA THR A 440 0.83 2.08 -21.21
C THR A 440 0.75 1.81 -19.71
N THR A 441 -0.28 2.33 -19.03
CA THR A 441 -0.47 2.09 -17.61
C THR A 441 -0.77 0.60 -17.35
N LEU A 442 -0.02 -0.01 -16.44
CA LEU A 442 -0.36 -1.31 -15.87
C LEU A 442 -1.24 -1.06 -14.63
N CYS A 443 -2.54 -1.31 -14.73
CA CYS A 443 -3.46 -1.16 -13.60
C CYS A 443 -3.97 -2.53 -13.13
N LEU A 444 -3.80 -2.83 -11.85
CA LEU A 444 -4.15 -4.11 -11.24
C LEU A 444 -5.08 -3.91 -10.05
N VAL A 445 -6.22 -4.60 -10.10
CA VAL A 445 -7.22 -4.58 -9.03
C VAL A 445 -7.40 -6.00 -8.52
N GLY A 446 -6.91 -6.28 -7.32
CA GLY A 446 -7.18 -7.51 -6.59
C GLY A 446 -8.50 -7.40 -5.84
N ALA A 447 -9.42 -8.35 -6.01
CA ALA A 447 -10.72 -8.29 -5.36
C ALA A 447 -11.35 -9.67 -5.14
N LYS A 448 -12.24 -9.75 -4.14
CA LYS A 448 -13.15 -10.88 -4.00
C LYS A 448 -14.19 -10.86 -5.11
N VAL A 449 -14.58 -12.04 -5.57
CA VAL A 449 -15.63 -12.21 -6.59
C VAL A 449 -16.94 -11.57 -6.12
N LEU A 450 -17.25 -11.69 -4.83
CA LEU A 450 -18.43 -11.11 -4.20
C LEU A 450 -18.15 -10.71 -2.74
N TYR A 451 -18.68 -9.55 -2.32
CA TYR A 451 -18.66 -9.08 -0.94
C TYR A 451 -20.08 -9.19 -0.35
N PHE A 452 -20.28 -10.09 0.61
CA PHE A 452 -21.57 -10.24 1.30
C PHE A 452 -21.90 -8.99 2.13
N GLY A 453 -23.18 -8.63 2.21
CA GLY A 453 -23.67 -7.44 2.92
C GLY A 453 -23.66 -6.17 2.05
N VAL A 454 -22.47 -5.68 1.69
CA VAL A 454 -22.27 -4.45 0.90
C VAL A 454 -22.56 -4.62 -0.61
N GLY A 455 -22.56 -5.86 -1.11
CA GLY A 455 -23.06 -6.22 -2.45
C GLY A 455 -22.13 -5.89 -3.62
N GLY A 456 -20.97 -5.27 -3.40
CA GLY A 456 -19.96 -5.08 -4.44
C GLY A 456 -19.23 -6.36 -4.81
N GLY A 457 -18.35 -6.27 -5.81
CA GLY A 457 -17.62 -7.41 -6.33
C GLY A 457 -17.18 -7.23 -7.77
N VAL A 458 -16.62 -8.30 -8.33
CA VAL A 458 -16.00 -8.29 -9.67
C VAL A 458 -17.01 -7.95 -10.75
N GLU A 459 -18.21 -8.51 -10.71
CA GLU A 459 -19.18 -8.36 -11.79
C GLU A 459 -19.75 -6.93 -11.87
N SER A 460 -20.09 -6.34 -10.71
CA SER A 460 -20.56 -4.96 -10.65
C SER A 460 -19.47 -3.97 -11.09
N PHE A 461 -18.22 -4.22 -10.72
CA PHE A 461 -17.08 -3.44 -11.20
C PHE A 461 -16.91 -3.54 -12.72
N LYS A 462 -16.96 -4.75 -13.30
CA LYS A 462 -16.88 -4.95 -14.75
C LYS A 462 -18.00 -4.20 -15.48
N GLN A 463 -19.22 -4.29 -14.98
CA GLN A 463 -20.36 -3.56 -15.52
C GLN A 463 -20.11 -2.04 -15.47
N GLN A 464 -19.71 -1.49 -14.32
CA GLN A 464 -19.45 -0.06 -14.16
C GLN A 464 -18.31 0.45 -15.07
N MET A 465 -17.31 -0.38 -15.36
CA MET A 465 -16.26 -0.05 -16.33
C MET A 465 -16.80 0.01 -17.77
N GLN A 466 -17.65 -0.93 -18.16
CA GLN A 466 -18.21 -1.06 -19.52
C GLN A 466 -19.36 -0.10 -19.82
N THR A 467 -20.15 0.25 -18.81
CA THR A 467 -21.30 1.18 -18.88
C THR A 467 -21.05 2.43 -18.04
N PRO A 468 -20.09 3.29 -18.43
CA PRO A 468 -19.78 4.50 -17.70
C PRO A 468 -20.90 5.55 -17.82
N PRO A 469 -20.92 6.59 -16.97
CA PRO A 469 -21.76 7.76 -17.17
C PRO A 469 -21.57 8.40 -18.56
N PRO A 470 -22.60 9.07 -19.13
CA PRO A 470 -22.46 9.78 -20.39
C PRO A 470 -21.28 10.75 -20.39
N GLY A 471 -20.48 10.74 -21.47
CA GLY A 471 -19.28 11.57 -21.60
C GLY A 471 -18.00 10.95 -21.04
N SER A 472 -18.08 9.84 -20.31
CA SER A 472 -16.90 9.10 -19.82
C SER A 472 -16.46 7.98 -20.78
N ARG A 473 -15.15 7.70 -20.81
CA ARG A 473 -14.61 6.59 -21.61
C ARG A 473 -15.00 5.23 -21.02
N LYS A 474 -15.29 4.28 -21.90
CA LYS A 474 -15.49 2.88 -21.52
C LYS A 474 -14.17 2.26 -21.08
N GLY A 475 -14.22 1.38 -20.10
CA GLY A 475 -13.10 0.56 -19.67
C GLY A 475 -13.15 -0.86 -20.19
N TRP A 476 -12.02 -1.54 -20.08
CA TRP A 476 -11.90 -2.99 -20.25
C TRP A 476 -11.27 -3.60 -19.00
N THR A 477 -11.54 -4.88 -18.79
CA THR A 477 -11.02 -5.67 -17.66
C THR A 477 -10.65 -7.06 -18.14
N GLU A 478 -9.56 -7.61 -17.65
CA GLU A 478 -9.12 -8.97 -17.93
C GLU A 478 -8.65 -9.65 -16.66
N THR A 479 -9.13 -10.87 -16.41
CA THR A 479 -8.70 -11.64 -15.24
C THR A 479 -7.32 -12.23 -15.50
N VAL A 480 -6.32 -11.80 -14.71
CA VAL A 480 -4.93 -12.25 -14.80
C VAL A 480 -4.53 -13.25 -13.72
N ARG A 481 -5.31 -13.34 -12.64
CA ARG A 481 -5.17 -14.37 -11.60
C ARG A 481 -6.54 -14.73 -11.06
N THR A 482 -6.73 -16.00 -10.74
CA THR A 482 -7.91 -16.53 -10.04
C THR A 482 -7.45 -17.38 -8.87
N VAL A 483 -8.02 -17.14 -7.69
CA VAL A 483 -7.82 -17.94 -6.49
C VAL A 483 -9.17 -18.48 -6.04
N SER A 484 -9.31 -19.80 -5.96
CA SER A 484 -10.56 -20.48 -5.63
C SER A 484 -10.62 -21.00 -4.19
N GLN A 485 -9.55 -20.81 -3.41
CA GLN A 485 -9.53 -21.19 -1.99
C GLN A 485 -10.35 -20.19 -1.18
N GLY A 486 -11.32 -20.68 -0.40
CA GLY A 486 -12.22 -19.83 0.41
C GLY A 486 -13.22 -19.07 -0.47
N VAL A 487 -13.46 -17.79 -0.13
CA VAL A 487 -14.23 -16.89 -0.99
C VAL A 487 -13.40 -16.60 -2.24
N GLY A 488 -13.91 -16.94 -3.42
CA GLY A 488 -13.17 -16.76 -4.67
C GLY A 488 -12.64 -15.33 -4.83
N ARG A 489 -11.38 -15.21 -5.24
CA ARG A 489 -10.69 -13.94 -5.49
C ARG A 489 -10.10 -13.91 -6.88
N VAL A 490 -9.90 -12.72 -7.41
CA VAL A 490 -9.25 -12.49 -8.70
C VAL A 490 -8.32 -11.31 -8.64
N VAL A 491 -7.33 -11.28 -9.54
CA VAL A 491 -6.64 -10.05 -9.92
C VAL A 491 -7.06 -9.70 -11.34
N LEU A 492 -7.54 -8.48 -11.53
CA LEU A 492 -7.94 -7.92 -12.81
C LEU A 492 -6.85 -6.98 -13.33
N SER A 493 -6.43 -7.17 -14.57
CA SER A 493 -5.84 -6.10 -15.38
C SER A 493 -6.94 -5.19 -15.88
N VAL A 494 -6.77 -3.87 -15.74
CA VAL A 494 -7.78 -2.88 -16.06
C VAL A 494 -7.20 -1.83 -16.99
N GLY A 495 -8.00 -1.33 -17.94
CA GLY A 495 -7.62 -0.18 -18.75
C GLY A 495 -8.80 0.57 -19.31
N ILE A 496 -8.49 1.69 -19.96
CA ILE A 496 -9.48 2.65 -20.49
C ILE A 496 -9.39 2.65 -22.01
N LEU A 497 -10.50 2.45 -22.71
CA LEU A 497 -10.48 2.47 -24.17
C LEU A 497 -10.12 3.87 -24.70
N PRO A 498 -9.39 3.97 -25.82
CA PRO A 498 -9.21 5.23 -26.53
C PRO A 498 -10.56 5.88 -26.85
N GLY A 499 -10.60 7.22 -26.90
CA GLY A 499 -11.78 7.93 -27.39
C GLY A 499 -12.09 7.51 -28.83
N ALA A 500 -13.37 7.43 -29.16
CA ALA A 500 -13.84 7.19 -30.53
C ALA A 500 -13.53 8.38 -31.45
#